data_AF-A0A4P8IN47-F1
#
_entry.id   AF-A0A4P8IN47-F1
#
_cell.length_a   1.000
_cell.length_b   1.000
_cell.length_c   1.000
_cell.angle_alpha   90.00
_cell.angle_beta   90.00
_cell.angle_gamma   90.00
#
_symmetry.space_group_name_H-M   'P 1'
#
loop_
_entity.id
_entity.type
_entity.pdbx_description
1 polymer ?
#
loop_
_entity_poly.entity_id
_entity_poly.type
_entity_poly.pdbx_seq_one_letter_code
_entity_poly.pdbx_strand_id
1 'polypeptide(L)'
;MSTKVDMGFQFVAQQLRSIASLMEVVRSGIEQLQHRRYVAAYACILVSMLDRTQLAREAGQLQGMVMAKPGSLAREAILRRQARARATRERDSAVDLSVVLRCWHSQLLDRVIGYVVGAFGPEILGLLKDAGLATAYAFWNAGAPDRAVSPQEWSQRRAVWHQALDGQSGEGIEFCYDAESMDLSCPWSELAPYVPSLESRARDVVEPTMFTRWYASLPQQGPDSAHIWQRYAEFRALLNEDPATRDALASEVERLKPKLLTGGALDAARRREQLVLLPVRFA
;
A
#
# COMPACT_ATOMS: atom_id res chain seq x y z
N MET A 1 1.19 20.60 1.94
CA MET A 1 1.71 19.22 1.98
C MET A 1 0.92 18.46 3.03
N SER A 2 0.24 17.37 2.68
CA SER A 2 -0.50 16.53 3.64
C SER A 2 0.21 15.19 3.75
N THR A 3 1.28 15.14 4.55
CA THR A 3 1.68 13.89 5.17
C THR A 3 0.54 13.53 6.10
N LYS A 4 -0.36 12.65 5.66
CA LYS A 4 -1.41 12.09 6.50
C LYS A 4 -0.75 11.30 7.64
N VAL A 5 -0.45 12.00 8.73
CA VAL A 5 -0.09 11.40 10.01
C VAL A 5 -1.40 11.14 10.71
N ASP A 6 -1.98 9.96 10.46
CA ASP A 6 -3.37 9.67 10.83
C ASP A 6 -3.53 9.23 12.29
N MET A 7 -2.43 9.09 13.05
CA MET A 7 -2.47 8.69 14.47
C MET A 7 -1.21 9.13 15.23
N GLY A 8 -1.44 9.63 16.44
CA GLY A 8 -0.41 9.84 17.46
C GLY A 8 -0.61 8.90 18.65
N PHE A 9 0.44 8.75 19.45
CA PHE A 9 0.42 7.95 20.68
C PHE A 9 1.31 8.57 21.74
N GLN A 10 1.09 8.18 22.99
CA GLN A 10 1.89 8.61 24.13
C GLN A 10 2.73 7.41 24.57
N PHE A 11 4.03 7.60 24.75
CA PHE A 11 4.88 6.58 25.35
C PHE A 11 4.65 6.49 26.86
N VAL A 12 4.73 5.27 27.39
CA VAL A 12 4.71 5.01 28.84
C VAL A 12 5.99 5.56 29.49
N ALA A 13 7.13 5.44 28.81
CA ALA A 13 8.38 6.02 29.25
C ALA A 13 8.42 7.53 28.99
N GLN A 14 8.89 8.29 29.99
CA GLN A 14 9.01 9.75 29.92
C GLN A 14 10.37 10.22 29.38
N GLN A 15 11.37 9.33 29.32
CA GLN A 15 12.72 9.65 28.86
C GLN A 15 13.01 9.05 27.49
N LEU A 16 13.49 9.89 26.56
CA LEU A 16 13.84 9.50 25.19
C LEU A 16 14.88 8.38 25.12
N ARG A 17 15.87 8.38 26.03
CA ARG A 17 16.89 7.31 26.10
C ARG A 17 16.28 5.95 26.37
N SER A 18 15.30 5.86 27.29
CA SER A 18 14.63 4.61 27.61
C SER A 18 13.80 4.12 26.43
N ILE A 19 13.15 5.03 25.69
CA ILE A 19 12.38 4.70 24.49
C ILE A 19 13.27 4.04 23.43
N ALA A 20 14.49 4.56 23.21
CA ALA A 20 15.41 3.96 22.24
C ALA A 20 15.72 2.49 22.53
N SER A 21 15.92 2.12 23.80
CA SER A 21 16.14 0.71 24.18
C SER A 21 14.88 -0.16 24.02
N LEU A 22 13.69 0.42 24.23
CA LEU A 22 12.42 -0.29 24.12
C LEU A 22 12.02 -0.53 22.66
N MET A 23 12.47 0.32 21.73
CA MET A 23 12.19 0.16 20.30
C MET A 23 12.79 -1.11 19.70
N GLU A 24 13.83 -1.69 20.31
CA GLU A 24 14.36 -3.00 19.90
C GLU A 24 13.37 -4.14 20.15
N VAL A 25 12.48 -4.02 21.16
CA VAL A 25 11.45 -5.02 21.47
C VAL A 25 10.47 -5.18 20.31
N VAL A 26 10.12 -4.08 19.64
CA VAL A 26 9.14 -4.07 18.56
C VAL A 26 9.76 -4.20 17.17
N ARG A 27 11.09 -4.12 17.03
CA ARG A 27 11.81 -4.20 15.74
C ARG A 27 11.36 -5.41 14.91
N SER A 28 11.36 -6.61 15.50
CA SER A 28 10.96 -7.84 14.80
C SER A 28 9.51 -7.81 14.32
N GLY A 29 8.61 -7.19 15.09
CA GLY A 29 7.21 -6.98 14.69
C GLY A 29 7.08 -6.02 13.51
N ILE A 30 7.87 -4.94 13.50
CA ILE A 30 7.93 -3.97 12.39
C ILE A 30 8.44 -4.65 11.12
N GLU A 31 9.53 -5.41 11.21
CA GLU A 31 10.10 -6.17 10.10
C GLU A 31 9.09 -7.19 9.54
N GLN A 32 8.31 -7.86 10.40
CA GLN A 32 7.23 -8.75 9.95
C GLN A 32 6.11 -8.01 9.22
N LEU A 33 5.71 -6.82 9.68
CA LEU A 33 4.72 -5.99 8.98
C LEU A 33 5.22 -5.55 7.60
N GLN A 34 6.48 -5.11 7.52
CA GLN A 34 7.14 -4.75 6.26
C GLN A 34 7.19 -5.96 5.32
N HIS A 35 7.54 -7.15 5.83
CA HIS A 35 7.60 -8.38 5.05
C HIS A 35 6.24 -8.73 4.47
N ARG A 36 5.20 -8.76 5.30
CA ARG A 36 3.83 -9.06 4.85
C ARG A 36 3.36 -8.10 3.76
N ARG A 37 3.65 -6.80 3.90
CA ARG A 37 3.29 -5.80 2.88
C ARG A 37 4.11 -5.96 1.61
N TYR A 38 5.39 -6.31 1.73
CA TYR A 38 6.25 -6.65 0.59
C TYR A 38 5.68 -7.84 -0.19
N VAL A 39 5.36 -8.94 0.50
CA VAL A 39 4.82 -10.16 -0.12
C VAL A 39 3.50 -9.86 -0.82
N ALA A 40 2.63 -9.05 -0.21
CA ALA A 40 1.37 -8.62 -0.83
C ALA A 40 1.60 -7.80 -2.11
N ALA A 41 2.48 -6.80 -2.06
CA ALA A 41 2.82 -5.99 -3.23
C ALA A 41 3.45 -6.83 -4.35
N TYR A 42 4.34 -7.76 -3.98
CA TYR A 42 4.99 -8.69 -4.89
C TYR A 42 3.97 -9.59 -5.57
N ALA A 43 3.03 -10.18 -4.82
CA ALA A 43 1.96 -11.02 -5.36
C ALA A 43 1.14 -10.27 -6.40
N CYS A 44 0.66 -9.08 -6.07
CA CYS A 44 -0.17 -8.26 -6.96
C CYS A 44 0.57 -7.90 -8.26
N ILE A 45 1.82 -7.43 -8.16
CA ILE A 45 2.62 -7.03 -9.34
C ILE A 45 2.93 -8.25 -10.20
N LEU A 46 3.38 -9.35 -9.60
CA LEU A 46 3.73 -10.58 -10.29
C LEU A 46 2.55 -11.15 -11.08
N VAL A 47 1.39 -11.27 -10.42
CA VAL A 47 0.17 -11.81 -11.01
C VAL A 47 -0.33 -10.93 -12.13
N SER A 48 -0.45 -9.63 -11.91
CA SER A 48 -0.87 -8.67 -12.94
C SER A 48 0.04 -8.72 -14.18
N MET A 49 1.34 -8.90 -13.98
CA MET A 49 2.30 -9.02 -15.08
C MET A 49 2.15 -10.33 -15.85
N LEU A 50 2.02 -11.47 -15.14
CA LEU A 50 1.87 -12.78 -15.76
C LEU A 50 0.53 -12.94 -16.48
N ASP A 51 -0.55 -12.42 -15.90
CA ASP A 51 -1.89 -12.47 -16.52
C ASP A 51 -1.90 -11.66 -17.82
N ARG A 52 -1.40 -10.41 -17.80
CA ARG A 52 -1.28 -9.61 -19.03
C ARG A 52 -0.37 -10.28 -20.06
N THR A 53 0.73 -10.89 -19.63
CA THR A 53 1.65 -11.62 -20.52
C THR A 53 0.94 -12.79 -21.20
N GLN A 54 0.23 -13.61 -20.43
CA GLN A 54 -0.48 -14.78 -20.93
C GLN A 54 -1.51 -14.38 -21.98
N LEU A 55 -2.27 -13.32 -21.71
CA LEU A 55 -3.31 -12.84 -22.61
C LEU A 55 -2.75 -12.20 -23.88
N ALA A 56 -1.67 -11.42 -23.76
CA ALA A 56 -1.00 -10.87 -24.93
C ALA A 56 -0.43 -11.98 -25.82
N ARG A 57 0.13 -13.05 -25.23
CA ARG A 57 0.60 -14.23 -25.98
C ARG A 57 -0.54 -14.94 -26.70
N GLU A 58 -1.68 -15.14 -26.04
CA GLU A 58 -2.87 -15.74 -26.67
C GLU A 58 -3.43 -14.88 -27.81
N ALA A 59 -3.31 -13.55 -27.70
CA ALA A 59 -3.69 -12.61 -28.75
C ALA A 59 -2.63 -12.47 -29.88
N GLY A 60 -1.51 -13.19 -29.82
CA GLY A 60 -0.41 -13.07 -30.79
C GLY A 60 0.38 -11.75 -30.68
N GLN A 61 0.21 -11.00 -29.59
CA GLN A 61 0.85 -9.71 -29.35
C GLN A 61 2.16 -9.89 -28.59
N LEU A 62 3.28 -9.93 -29.31
CA LEU A 62 4.62 -10.09 -28.70
C LEU A 62 5.39 -8.77 -28.54
N GLN A 63 4.87 -7.67 -29.09
CA GLN A 63 5.54 -6.38 -29.04
C GLN A 63 5.66 -5.87 -27.60
N GLY A 64 6.85 -5.40 -27.21
CA GLY A 64 7.11 -4.88 -25.86
C GLY A 64 7.35 -5.96 -24.78
N MET A 65 7.40 -7.24 -25.16
CA MET A 65 7.82 -8.31 -24.26
C MET A 65 9.34 -8.42 -24.18
N VAL A 66 9.85 -8.79 -23.01
CA VAL A 66 11.27 -9.02 -22.74
C VAL A 66 11.49 -10.41 -22.16
N MET A 67 12.66 -11.01 -22.44
CA MET A 67 13.07 -12.24 -21.77
C MET A 67 13.54 -11.90 -20.36
N ALA A 68 12.84 -12.42 -19.35
CA ALA A 68 13.20 -12.20 -17.95
C ALA A 68 12.62 -13.28 -17.02
N LYS A 69 13.07 -13.28 -15.77
CA LYS A 69 12.40 -13.99 -14.68
C LYS A 69 11.32 -13.09 -14.08
N PRO A 70 10.03 -13.45 -14.16
CA PRO A 70 8.94 -12.60 -13.70
C PRO A 70 9.09 -12.18 -12.23
N GLY A 71 9.54 -13.10 -11.37
CA GLY A 71 9.78 -12.82 -9.97
C GLY A 71 10.85 -11.74 -9.73
N SER A 72 11.91 -11.72 -10.55
CA SER A 72 12.95 -10.70 -10.46
C SER A 72 12.42 -9.33 -10.86
N LEU A 73 11.64 -9.25 -11.94
CA LEU A 73 11.03 -8.00 -12.39
C LEU A 73 10.01 -7.45 -11.39
N ALA A 74 9.20 -8.30 -10.76
CA ALA A 74 8.25 -7.86 -9.73
C ALA A 74 8.98 -7.24 -8.53
N ARG A 75 10.09 -7.86 -8.08
CA ARG A 75 10.95 -7.30 -7.02
C ARG A 75 11.55 -5.96 -7.44
N GLU A 76 12.11 -5.88 -8.65
CA GLU A 76 12.68 -4.63 -9.16
C GLU A 76 11.63 -3.51 -9.30
N ALA A 77 10.39 -3.86 -9.66
CA ALA A 77 9.26 -2.91 -9.72
C ALA A 77 9.05 -2.20 -8.38
N ILE A 78 9.05 -2.98 -7.31
CA ILE A 78 8.85 -2.48 -5.95
C ILE A 78 9.99 -1.54 -5.58
N LEU A 79 11.23 -1.98 -5.76
CA LEU A 79 12.42 -1.19 -5.42
C LEU A 79 12.46 0.15 -6.20
N ARG A 80 12.18 0.13 -7.51
CA ARG A 80 12.13 1.36 -8.32
C ARG A 80 11.05 2.32 -7.85
N ARG A 81 9.85 1.81 -7.54
CA ARG A 81 8.73 2.64 -7.05
C ARG A 81 9.01 3.21 -5.66
N GLN A 82 9.68 2.47 -4.78
CA GLN A 82 10.17 3.01 -3.50
C GLN A 82 11.22 4.10 -3.67
N ALA A 83 12.21 3.87 -4.53
CA ALA A 83 13.24 4.86 -4.84
C ALA A 83 12.62 6.15 -5.40
N ARG A 84 11.65 6.03 -6.32
CA ARG A 84 10.88 7.16 -6.85
C ARG A 84 10.09 7.89 -5.75
N ALA A 85 9.41 7.15 -4.88
CA ALA A 85 8.63 7.75 -3.79
C ALA A 85 9.52 8.57 -2.84
N ARG A 86 10.73 8.09 -2.55
CA ARG A 86 11.72 8.84 -1.78
C ARG A 86 12.23 10.08 -2.51
N ALA A 87 12.57 9.95 -3.79
CA ALA A 87 13.10 11.06 -4.59
C ALA A 87 12.08 12.19 -4.81
N THR A 88 10.82 11.83 -5.07
CA THR A 88 9.73 12.78 -5.33
C THR A 88 9.02 13.26 -4.07
N ARG A 89 9.23 12.56 -2.94
CA ARG A 89 8.44 12.70 -1.71
C ARG A 89 6.93 12.41 -1.91
N GLU A 90 6.55 11.85 -3.05
CA GLU A 90 5.19 11.39 -3.33
C GLU A 90 5.06 9.92 -2.93
N ARG A 91 4.22 9.63 -1.95
CA ARG A 91 4.06 8.27 -1.44
C ARG A 91 3.29 7.38 -2.42
N ASP A 92 3.79 6.17 -2.60
CA ASP A 92 3.11 5.10 -3.32
C ASP A 92 2.61 4.05 -2.31
N SER A 93 1.36 4.19 -1.88
CA SER A 93 0.77 3.37 -0.82
C SER A 93 0.79 1.86 -1.11
N ALA A 94 0.87 1.47 -2.38
CA ALA A 94 0.90 0.06 -2.79
C ALA A 94 2.27 -0.60 -2.56
N VAL A 95 3.34 0.18 -2.38
CA VAL A 95 4.71 -0.32 -2.16
C VAL A 95 5.45 0.42 -1.05
N ASP A 96 4.76 1.27 -0.29
CA ASP A 96 5.33 1.95 0.87
C ASP A 96 5.61 0.92 1.98
N LEU A 97 6.87 0.51 2.07
CA LEU A 97 7.38 -0.34 3.14
C LEU A 97 8.13 0.49 4.19
N SER A 98 8.20 1.82 4.04
CA SER A 98 8.95 2.65 4.98
C SER A 98 8.17 2.82 6.27
N VAL A 99 8.86 2.60 7.39
CA VAL A 99 8.33 2.91 8.72
C VAL A 99 9.28 3.91 9.37
N VAL A 100 8.79 5.13 9.52
CA VAL A 100 9.47 6.18 10.26
C VAL A 100 8.63 6.53 11.46
N LEU A 101 9.15 6.23 12.64
CA LEU A 101 8.53 6.60 13.91
C LEU A 101 9.26 7.82 14.46
N ARG A 102 8.50 8.85 14.80
CA ARG A 102 9.03 10.09 15.38
C ARG A 102 8.56 10.20 16.81
N CYS A 103 9.50 10.45 17.72
CA CYS A 103 9.26 10.69 19.13
C CYS A 103 9.58 12.15 19.46
N TRP A 104 8.81 12.73 20.38
CA TRP A 104 8.93 14.11 20.78
C TRP A 104 8.66 14.28 22.27
N HIS A 105 9.60 14.84 23.02
CA HIS A 105 9.34 15.20 24.40
C HIS A 105 8.59 16.54 24.49
N SER A 106 7.34 16.50 24.94
CA SER A 106 6.53 17.69 25.20
C SER A 106 6.81 18.26 26.57
N GLN A 107 7.42 19.44 26.63
CA GLN A 107 7.59 20.18 27.89
C GLN A 107 6.25 20.69 28.46
N LEU A 108 5.26 20.97 27.60
CA LEU A 108 3.93 21.46 28.00
C LEU A 108 3.12 20.41 28.77
N LEU A 109 3.29 19.14 28.43
CA LEU A 109 2.55 18.03 29.02
C LEU A 109 3.41 17.08 29.86
N ASP A 110 4.73 17.31 29.88
CA ASP A 110 5.76 16.47 30.51
C ASP A 110 5.64 14.99 30.09
N ARG A 111 5.53 14.78 28.78
CA ARG A 111 5.26 13.46 28.17
C ARG A 111 5.98 13.31 26.85
N VAL A 112 6.37 12.09 26.51
CA VAL A 112 6.84 11.78 25.16
C VAL A 112 5.67 11.36 24.28
N ILE A 113 5.44 12.13 23.22
CA ILE A 113 4.44 11.87 22.19
C ILE A 113 5.14 11.30 20.97
N GLY A 114 4.54 10.30 20.34
CA GLY A 114 5.04 9.69 19.13
C GLY A 114 4.01 9.67 18.01
N TYR A 115 4.50 9.57 16.78
CA TYR A 115 3.66 9.33 15.61
C TYR A 115 4.42 8.56 14.54
N VAL A 116 3.65 7.86 13.69
CA VAL A 116 4.22 7.13 12.55
C VAL A 116 3.99 7.92 11.28
N VAL A 117 5.08 8.21 10.59
CA VAL A 117 5.09 8.76 9.25
C VAL A 117 5.08 7.58 8.28
N GLY A 118 3.91 7.09 7.89
CA GLY A 118 3.85 5.89 7.05
C GLY A 118 2.44 5.36 6.89
N ALA A 119 2.28 4.39 5.99
CA ALA A 119 1.03 3.66 5.83
C ALA A 119 0.81 2.56 6.90
N PHE A 120 1.64 2.50 7.95
CA PHE A 120 1.61 1.50 9.02
C PHE A 120 1.15 2.06 10.38
N GLY A 121 0.61 3.29 10.43
CA GLY A 121 0.27 3.96 11.70
C GLY A 121 -0.57 3.12 12.68
N PRO A 122 -1.72 2.55 12.26
CA PRO A 122 -2.53 1.69 13.11
C PRO A 122 -1.79 0.44 13.62
N GLU A 123 -1.06 -0.25 12.73
CA GLU A 123 -0.41 -1.52 13.03
C GLU A 123 0.77 -1.35 13.98
N ILE A 124 1.57 -0.29 13.79
CA ILE A 124 2.67 0.06 14.69
C ILE A 124 2.14 0.48 16.06
N LEU A 125 1.05 1.24 16.12
CA LEU A 125 0.40 1.55 17.40
C LEU A 125 -0.06 0.27 18.11
N GLY A 126 -0.61 -0.70 17.38
CA GLY A 126 -0.94 -2.03 17.91
C GLY A 126 0.27 -2.70 18.55
N LEU A 127 1.38 -2.81 17.81
CA LEU A 127 2.63 -3.40 18.31
C LEU A 127 3.15 -2.71 19.57
N LEU A 128 3.15 -1.37 19.58
CA LEU A 128 3.61 -0.59 20.73
C LEU A 128 2.70 -0.78 21.95
N LYS A 129 1.38 -0.91 21.75
CA LYS A 129 0.43 -1.19 22.85
C LYS A 129 0.61 -2.60 23.41
N ASP A 130 0.74 -3.60 22.54
CA ASP A 130 0.90 -5.00 22.94
C ASP A 130 2.22 -5.21 23.70
N ALA A 131 3.26 -4.47 23.34
CA ALA A 131 4.54 -4.43 24.06
C ALA A 131 4.51 -3.56 25.33
N GLY A 132 3.39 -2.92 25.66
CA GLY A 132 3.25 -2.04 26.83
C GLY A 132 4.06 -0.74 26.74
N LEU A 133 4.46 -0.33 25.54
CA LEU A 133 5.34 0.82 25.29
C LEU A 133 4.57 2.12 25.09
N ALA A 134 3.35 2.03 24.57
CA ALA A 134 2.54 3.21 24.26
C ALA A 134 1.06 3.02 24.61
N THR A 135 0.39 4.14 24.84
CA THR A 135 -1.06 4.25 24.94
C THR A 135 -1.58 5.09 23.79
N ALA A 136 -2.78 4.78 23.30
CA ALA A 136 -3.44 5.57 22.28
C ALA A 136 -3.56 7.03 22.76
N TYR A 137 -3.16 7.98 21.91
CA TYR A 137 -3.24 9.39 22.22
C TYR A 137 -4.09 10.06 21.15
N ALA A 138 -5.38 10.14 21.44
CA ALA A 138 -6.35 10.77 20.55
C ALA A 138 -6.01 12.25 20.41
N PHE A 139 -5.57 12.63 19.21
CA PHE A 139 -5.52 14.04 18.83
C PHE A 139 -5.66 14.25 17.32
N TRP A 140 -5.17 13.33 16.48
CA TRP A 140 -5.26 13.50 15.02
C TRP A 140 -5.84 12.30 14.29
N ASN A 141 -7.15 12.09 14.42
CA ASN A 141 -7.93 11.66 13.28
C ASN A 141 -9.33 12.31 13.33
N ALA A 142 -9.81 12.72 12.18
CA ALA A 142 -10.96 13.61 12.01
C ALA A 142 -12.24 13.10 12.71
N GLY A 143 -12.72 13.83 13.73
CA GLY A 143 -14.07 13.64 14.29
C GLY A 143 -14.14 13.82 15.81
N ALA A 144 -14.59 15.01 16.23
CA ALA A 144 -14.93 15.42 17.61
C ALA A 144 -13.83 15.27 18.69
N PRO A 145 -13.82 16.14 19.71
CA PRO A 145 -13.01 15.90 20.92
C PRO A 145 -13.36 14.54 21.51
N ASP A 146 -12.36 13.81 22.00
CA ASP A 146 -12.63 12.67 22.86
C ASP A 146 -13.44 13.17 24.07
N ARG A 147 -14.67 12.66 24.24
CA ARG A 147 -15.59 13.11 25.30
C ARG A 147 -15.04 12.82 26.69
N ALA A 148 -14.06 11.92 26.80
CA ALA A 148 -13.36 11.63 28.05
C ALA A 148 -12.27 12.65 28.39
N VAL A 149 -11.94 13.58 27.48
CA VAL A 149 -10.85 14.56 27.64
C VAL A 149 -11.44 15.96 27.86
N SER A 150 -10.91 16.68 28.85
CA SER A 150 -11.36 18.04 29.12
C SER A 150 -11.02 19.00 27.95
N PRO A 151 -11.81 20.07 27.72
CA PRO A 151 -11.50 21.04 26.66
C PRO A 151 -10.12 21.70 26.81
N GLN A 152 -9.69 21.93 28.06
CA GLN A 152 -8.37 22.50 28.36
C GLN A 152 -7.25 21.54 27.97
N GLU A 153 -7.35 20.29 28.39
CA GLU A 153 -6.40 19.26 28.02
C GLU A 153 -6.35 19.10 26.50
N TRP A 154 -7.51 19.04 25.84
CA TRP A 154 -7.61 18.95 24.38
C TRP A 154 -6.88 20.08 23.65
N SER A 155 -6.99 21.31 24.16
CA SER A 155 -6.26 22.47 23.63
C SER A 155 -4.74 22.34 23.83
N GLN A 156 -4.30 21.80 24.96
CA GLN A 156 -2.87 21.53 25.20
C GLN A 156 -2.35 20.43 24.28
N ARG A 157 -3.12 19.34 24.08
CA ARG A 157 -2.77 18.27 23.13
C ARG A 157 -2.58 18.82 21.71
N ARG A 158 -3.41 19.81 21.32
CA ARG A 158 -3.29 20.53 20.04
C ARG A 158 -1.99 21.28 19.90
N ALA A 159 -1.64 22.09 20.88
CA ALA A 159 -0.40 22.87 20.86
C ALA A 159 0.83 21.94 20.74
N VAL A 160 0.84 20.85 21.50
CA VAL A 160 1.93 19.85 21.47
C VAL A 160 2.03 19.14 20.12
N TRP A 161 0.90 18.80 19.51
CA TRP A 161 0.89 18.15 18.20
C TRP A 161 1.43 19.07 17.10
N HIS A 162 1.06 20.35 17.11
CA HIS A 162 1.64 21.33 16.19
C HIS A 162 3.15 21.44 16.38
N GLN A 163 3.65 21.51 17.62
CA GLN A 163 5.08 21.51 17.90
C GLN A 163 5.79 20.26 17.36
N ALA A 164 5.19 19.07 17.54
CA ALA A 164 5.75 17.80 17.08
C ALA A 164 5.75 17.66 15.54
N LEU A 165 4.80 18.29 14.84
CA LEU A 165 4.73 18.31 13.38
C LEU A 165 5.64 19.40 12.76
N ASP A 166 5.75 20.55 13.42
CA ASP A 166 6.59 21.66 12.96
C ASP A 166 8.09 21.34 13.10
N GLY A 167 8.46 20.45 14.03
CA GLY A 167 9.80 19.85 14.14
C GLY A 167 10.92 20.81 14.54
N GLN A 168 10.61 22.08 14.81
CA GLN A 168 11.60 23.13 15.13
C GLN A 168 11.84 23.35 16.64
N SER A 169 11.08 22.72 17.54
CA SER A 169 11.03 23.12 18.96
C SER A 169 11.12 21.99 20.00
N GLY A 170 12.22 21.24 20.10
CA GLY A 170 12.35 20.19 21.13
C GLY A 170 13.39 19.12 20.81
N GLU A 171 13.59 18.19 21.76
CA GLU A 171 14.40 16.98 21.55
C GLU A 171 13.51 15.88 20.94
N GLY A 172 13.85 15.47 19.72
CA GLY A 172 13.18 14.39 19.01
C GLY A 172 14.13 13.26 18.63
N ILE A 173 13.60 12.04 18.55
CA ILE A 173 14.31 10.89 18.01
C ILE A 173 13.47 10.32 16.86
N GLU A 174 14.14 10.01 15.74
CA GLU A 174 13.55 9.29 14.63
C GLU A 174 14.07 7.84 14.62
N PHE A 175 13.15 6.88 14.51
CA PHE A 175 13.46 5.48 14.27
C PHE A 175 13.05 5.14 12.85
N CYS A 176 14.05 4.82 12.02
CA CYS A 176 13.86 4.46 10.62
C CYS A 176 14.07 2.95 10.46
N TYR A 177 13.07 2.27 9.92
CA TYR A 177 13.15 0.87 9.55
C TYR A 177 13.05 0.79 8.02
N ASP A 178 14.18 0.55 7.37
CA ASP A 178 14.27 0.45 5.92
C ASP A 178 14.13 -1.00 5.46
N ALA A 179 13.24 -1.25 4.51
CA ALA A 179 12.98 -2.59 3.97
C ALA A 179 14.10 -3.11 3.03
N GLU A 180 15.11 -2.31 2.72
CA GLU A 180 16.17 -2.65 1.74
C GLU A 180 17.16 -3.70 2.27
N SER A 181 17.26 -3.85 3.58
CA SER A 181 18.08 -4.86 4.24
C SER A 181 17.40 -6.23 4.33
N MET A 182 16.12 -6.32 3.93
CA MET A 182 15.34 -7.56 4.04
C MET A 182 15.74 -8.57 2.97
N ASP A 183 15.77 -9.86 3.34
CA ASP A 183 15.75 -10.90 2.32
C ASP A 183 14.39 -10.89 1.63
N LEU A 184 14.41 -10.44 0.38
CA LEU A 184 13.21 -10.34 -0.46
C LEU A 184 12.90 -11.68 -1.17
N SER A 185 13.59 -12.77 -0.80
CA SER A 185 13.18 -14.11 -1.17
C SER A 185 11.85 -14.45 -0.48
N CYS A 186 10.93 -15.07 -1.22
CA CYS A 186 9.62 -15.44 -0.69
C CYS A 186 9.27 -16.85 -1.19
N PRO A 187 9.13 -17.85 -0.29
CA PRO A 187 8.66 -19.17 -0.64
C PRO A 187 7.18 -19.12 -1.05
N TRP A 188 6.74 -20.11 -1.83
CA TRP A 188 5.35 -20.17 -2.29
C TRP A 188 4.33 -20.20 -1.14
N SER A 189 4.67 -20.86 -0.03
CA SER A 189 3.83 -20.94 1.18
C SER A 189 3.52 -19.57 1.78
N GLU A 190 4.47 -18.63 1.72
CA GLU A 190 4.26 -17.26 2.19
C GLU A 190 3.53 -16.40 1.15
N LEU A 191 3.78 -16.65 -0.14
CA LEU A 191 3.19 -15.88 -1.23
C LEU A 191 1.72 -16.22 -1.48
N ALA A 192 1.37 -17.51 -1.44
CA ALA A 192 0.06 -18.03 -1.85
C ALA A 192 -1.13 -17.35 -1.16
N PRO A 193 -1.10 -17.04 0.16
CA PRO A 193 -2.19 -16.32 0.84
C PRO A 193 -2.46 -14.91 0.29
N TYR A 194 -1.47 -14.29 -0.35
CA TYR A 194 -1.58 -12.93 -0.90
C TYR A 194 -1.90 -12.91 -2.40
N VAL A 195 -1.91 -14.06 -3.07
CA VAL A 195 -2.29 -14.14 -4.48
C VAL A 195 -3.78 -13.79 -4.61
N PRO A 196 -4.15 -12.76 -5.38
CA PRO A 196 -5.56 -12.41 -5.56
C PRO A 196 -6.35 -13.57 -6.17
N SER A 197 -7.63 -13.66 -5.84
CA SER A 197 -8.51 -14.72 -6.36
C SER A 197 -8.60 -14.67 -7.89
N LEU A 198 -8.88 -15.82 -8.52
CA LEU A 198 -9.10 -15.88 -9.97
C LEU A 198 -10.20 -14.91 -10.44
N GLU A 199 -11.27 -14.79 -9.67
CA GLU A 199 -12.34 -13.82 -9.89
C GLU A 199 -11.80 -12.38 -9.94
N SER A 200 -11.07 -11.97 -8.90
CA SER A 200 -10.50 -10.62 -8.82
C SER A 200 -9.57 -10.34 -9.99
N ARG A 201 -8.67 -11.27 -10.28
CA ARG A 201 -7.69 -11.14 -11.38
C ARG A 201 -8.35 -11.04 -12.74
N ALA A 202 -9.36 -11.86 -12.98
CA ALA A 202 -10.11 -11.82 -14.23
C ALA A 202 -10.86 -10.49 -14.38
N ARG A 203 -11.49 -9.99 -13.32
CA ARG A 203 -12.14 -8.68 -13.31
C ARG A 203 -11.17 -7.53 -13.57
N ASP A 204 -9.98 -7.56 -12.95
CA ASP A 204 -8.94 -6.54 -13.14
C ASP A 204 -8.47 -6.42 -14.59
N VAL A 205 -8.66 -7.47 -15.40
CA VAL A 205 -8.38 -7.47 -16.84
C VAL A 205 -9.61 -7.08 -17.66
N VAL A 206 -10.77 -7.67 -17.34
CA VAL A 206 -12.00 -7.53 -18.13
C VAL A 206 -12.60 -6.14 -17.98
N GLU A 207 -12.69 -5.61 -16.75
CA GLU A 207 -13.37 -4.33 -16.49
C GLU A 207 -12.73 -3.16 -17.25
N PRO A 208 -11.39 -2.95 -17.25
CA PRO A 208 -10.77 -1.89 -18.05
C PRO A 208 -10.99 -2.06 -19.55
N THR A 209 -11.04 -3.31 -20.04
CA THR A 209 -11.28 -3.60 -21.45
C THR A 209 -12.72 -3.28 -21.85
N MET A 210 -13.70 -3.67 -21.02
CA MET A 210 -15.11 -3.33 -21.20
C MET A 210 -15.33 -1.82 -21.12
N PHE A 211 -14.75 -1.15 -20.13
CA PHE A 211 -14.79 0.31 -20.00
C PHE A 211 -14.24 0.98 -21.25
N THR A 212 -13.09 0.53 -21.77
CA THR A 212 -12.47 1.10 -22.98
C THR A 212 -13.40 0.98 -24.19
N ARG A 213 -14.04 -0.18 -24.39
CA ARG A 213 -15.00 -0.41 -25.48
C ARG A 213 -16.25 0.45 -25.33
N TRP A 214 -16.79 0.52 -24.12
CA TRP A 214 -17.94 1.35 -23.79
C TRP A 214 -17.64 2.84 -24.02
N TYR A 215 -16.52 3.35 -23.48
CA TYR A 215 -16.08 4.73 -23.65
C TYR A 215 -15.85 5.09 -25.13
N ALA A 216 -15.25 4.17 -25.90
CA ALA A 216 -15.06 4.37 -27.34
C ALA A 216 -16.37 4.48 -28.13
N SER A 217 -17.47 3.90 -27.61
CA SER A 217 -18.79 3.98 -28.25
C SER A 217 -19.56 5.27 -27.94
N LEU A 218 -19.08 6.10 -27.00
CA LEU A 218 -19.75 7.33 -26.62
C LEU A 218 -19.52 8.45 -27.66
N PRO A 219 -20.54 9.27 -27.96
CA PRO A 219 -20.47 10.31 -28.99
C PRO A 219 -19.59 11.52 -28.63
N GLN A 220 -19.28 11.72 -27.34
CA GLN A 220 -18.40 12.81 -26.87
C GLN A 220 -17.32 12.25 -25.96
N GLN A 221 -16.09 12.22 -26.47
CA GLN A 221 -14.89 11.87 -25.71
C GLN A 221 -14.20 13.18 -25.30
N GLY A 222 -14.09 13.41 -23.99
CA GLY A 222 -13.32 14.53 -23.45
C GLY A 222 -11.81 14.24 -23.49
N PRO A 223 -10.96 15.28 -23.65
CA PRO A 223 -9.52 15.09 -23.80
C PRO A 223 -8.76 14.97 -22.46
N ASP A 224 -9.40 15.24 -21.31
CA ASP A 224 -8.71 15.31 -20.03
C ASP A 224 -8.97 14.11 -19.12
N SER A 225 -8.09 13.94 -18.13
CA SER A 225 -8.15 12.86 -17.16
C SER A 225 -9.39 12.96 -16.26
N ALA A 226 -9.87 14.17 -15.97
CA ALA A 226 -11.07 14.39 -15.17
C ALA A 226 -12.32 13.82 -15.85
N HIS A 227 -12.45 14.00 -17.16
CA HIS A 227 -13.52 13.43 -17.95
C HIS A 227 -13.49 11.90 -17.95
N ILE A 228 -12.31 11.29 -18.13
CA ILE A 228 -12.16 9.83 -18.08
C ILE A 228 -12.59 9.29 -16.71
N TRP A 229 -12.20 9.96 -15.61
CA TRP A 229 -12.62 9.57 -14.27
C TRP A 229 -14.12 9.66 -14.05
N GLN A 230 -14.77 10.73 -14.54
CA GLN A 230 -16.22 10.86 -14.48
C GLN A 230 -16.91 9.72 -15.25
N ARG A 231 -16.47 9.46 -16.49
CA ARG A 231 -17.03 8.38 -17.32
C ARG A 231 -16.79 7.00 -16.71
N TYR A 232 -15.66 6.79 -16.05
CA TYR A 232 -15.41 5.55 -15.32
C TYR A 232 -16.40 5.37 -14.16
N ALA A 233 -16.73 6.44 -13.42
CA ALA A 233 -17.75 6.39 -12.38
C ALA A 233 -19.14 6.06 -12.94
N GLU A 234 -19.52 6.65 -14.07
CA GLU A 234 -20.78 6.33 -14.78
C GLU A 234 -20.83 4.87 -15.23
N PHE A 235 -19.74 4.35 -15.82
CA PHE A 235 -19.63 2.95 -16.19
C PHE A 235 -19.76 2.00 -14.98
N ARG A 236 -19.17 2.38 -13.84
CA ARG A 236 -19.30 1.61 -12.59
C ARG A 236 -20.72 1.62 -12.04
N ALA A 237 -21.46 2.71 -12.21
CA ALA A 237 -22.89 2.76 -11.88
C ALA A 237 -23.70 1.84 -12.81
N LEU A 238 -23.44 1.88 -14.12
CA LEU A 238 -24.05 0.97 -15.10
C LEU A 238 -23.81 -0.50 -14.75
N LEU A 239 -22.59 -0.85 -14.35
CA LEU A 239 -22.24 -2.20 -13.87
C LEU A 239 -23.00 -2.63 -12.61
N ASN A 240 -23.59 -1.71 -11.84
CA ASN A 240 -24.39 -2.08 -10.67
C ASN A 240 -25.89 -2.12 -11.01
N GLU A 241 -26.34 -1.22 -11.86
CA GLU A 241 -27.75 -0.96 -12.13
C GLU A 241 -28.30 -1.79 -13.28
N ASP A 242 -27.49 -2.09 -14.30
CA ASP A 242 -27.92 -2.85 -15.48
C ASP A 242 -27.58 -4.35 -15.36
N PRO A 243 -28.59 -5.24 -15.30
CA PRO A 243 -28.37 -6.69 -15.33
C PRO A 243 -27.61 -7.17 -16.57
N ALA A 244 -27.88 -6.60 -17.76
CA ALA A 244 -27.26 -7.08 -18.99
C ALA A 244 -25.75 -6.82 -19.01
N THR A 245 -25.33 -5.63 -18.59
CA THR A 245 -23.91 -5.29 -18.44
C THR A 245 -23.22 -6.14 -17.36
N ARG A 246 -23.91 -6.48 -16.26
CA ARG A 246 -23.40 -7.42 -15.24
C ARG A 246 -23.20 -8.83 -15.76
N ASP A 247 -24.17 -9.36 -16.48
CA ASP A 247 -24.11 -10.70 -17.06
C ASP A 247 -23.02 -10.79 -18.14
N ALA A 248 -22.82 -9.71 -18.91
CA ALA A 248 -21.72 -9.60 -19.86
C ALA A 248 -20.35 -9.62 -19.15
N LEU A 249 -20.19 -8.86 -18.05
CA LEU A 249 -18.98 -8.89 -17.24
C LEU A 249 -18.73 -10.29 -16.65
N ALA A 250 -19.74 -10.90 -16.05
CA ALA A 250 -19.63 -12.24 -15.48
C ALA A 250 -19.24 -13.29 -16.53
N SER A 251 -19.84 -13.23 -17.71
CA SER A 251 -19.53 -14.14 -18.83
C SER A 251 -18.10 -13.99 -19.31
N GLU A 252 -17.62 -12.75 -19.47
CA GLU A 252 -16.23 -12.48 -19.86
C GLU A 252 -15.22 -12.90 -18.78
N VAL A 253 -15.57 -12.71 -17.50
CA VAL A 253 -14.77 -13.18 -16.35
C VAL A 253 -14.66 -14.70 -16.35
N GLU A 254 -15.77 -15.42 -16.48
CA GLU A 254 -15.76 -16.89 -16.54
C GLU A 254 -14.98 -17.42 -17.76
N ARG A 255 -15.08 -16.74 -18.90
CA ARG A 255 -14.29 -17.06 -20.10
C ARG A 255 -12.79 -16.88 -19.88
N LEU A 256 -12.40 -15.94 -19.02
CA LEU A 256 -11.00 -15.60 -18.78
C LEU A 256 -10.33 -16.50 -17.74
N LYS A 257 -11.05 -16.90 -16.68
CA LYS A 257 -10.51 -17.68 -15.56
C LYS A 257 -9.66 -18.89 -15.96
N PRO A 258 -10.07 -19.76 -16.92
CA PRO A 258 -9.29 -20.95 -17.29
C PRO A 258 -7.94 -20.64 -17.93
N LYS A 259 -7.73 -19.41 -18.40
CA LYS A 259 -6.49 -18.97 -19.05
C LYS A 259 -5.46 -18.47 -18.05
N LEU A 260 -5.87 -18.12 -16.84
CA LEU A 260 -5.00 -17.52 -15.83
C LEU A 260 -4.23 -18.61 -15.06
N LEU A 261 -2.95 -18.36 -14.79
CA LEU A 261 -2.10 -19.31 -14.05
C LEU A 261 -2.54 -19.41 -12.58
N THR A 262 -2.49 -20.61 -12.00
CA THR A 262 -2.79 -20.86 -10.59
C THR A 262 -1.77 -21.79 -9.93
N GLY A 263 -1.72 -21.75 -8.60
CA GLY A 263 -0.97 -22.72 -7.78
C GLY A 263 0.47 -22.94 -8.24
N GLY A 264 0.84 -24.21 -8.40
CA GLY A 264 2.19 -24.60 -8.83
C GLY A 264 2.59 -24.08 -10.21
N ALA A 265 1.65 -23.87 -11.14
CA ALA A 265 1.96 -23.30 -12.45
C ALA A 265 2.37 -21.82 -12.33
N LEU A 266 1.72 -21.07 -11.44
CA LEU A 266 2.09 -19.69 -11.13
C LEU A 266 3.46 -19.63 -10.42
N ASP A 267 3.72 -20.52 -9.45
CA ASP A 267 5.03 -20.62 -8.78
C ASP A 267 6.16 -21.02 -9.73
N ALA A 268 5.91 -21.93 -10.67
CA ALA A 268 6.88 -22.31 -11.67
C ALA A 268 7.18 -21.13 -12.62
N ALA A 269 6.14 -20.43 -13.06
CA ALA A 269 6.27 -19.30 -13.98
C ALA A 269 7.15 -18.19 -13.37
N ARG A 270 6.96 -17.81 -12.11
CA ARG A 270 7.72 -16.69 -11.52
C ARG A 270 9.24 -16.92 -11.51
N ARG A 271 9.70 -18.17 -11.47
CA ARG A 271 11.13 -18.55 -11.35
C ARG A 271 11.79 -18.82 -12.70
N ARG A 272 11.00 -19.17 -13.71
CA ARG A 272 11.46 -19.52 -15.05
C ARG A 272 11.70 -18.26 -15.88
N GLU A 273 12.81 -18.24 -16.60
CA GLU A 273 13.07 -17.24 -17.63
C GLU A 273 12.12 -17.45 -18.83
N GLN A 274 11.38 -16.40 -19.19
CA GLN A 274 10.37 -16.44 -20.24
C GLN A 274 10.10 -15.04 -20.80
N LEU A 275 9.43 -14.98 -21.96
CA LEU A 275 8.90 -13.71 -22.48
C LEU A 275 7.81 -13.18 -21.56
N VAL A 276 7.98 -11.95 -21.08
CA VAL A 276 7.04 -11.24 -20.21
C VAL A 276 6.87 -9.79 -20.62
N LEU A 277 5.66 -9.27 -20.44
CA LEU A 277 5.42 -7.83 -20.46
C LEU A 277 6.01 -7.20 -19.19
N LEU A 278 6.51 -5.97 -19.29
CA LEU A 278 6.96 -5.23 -18.12
C LEU A 278 5.76 -4.87 -17.20
N PRO A 279 5.99 -4.73 -15.88
CA PRO A 279 4.97 -4.21 -14.98
C PRO A 279 4.44 -2.83 -15.42
N VAL A 280 3.18 -2.51 -15.14
CA VAL A 280 2.65 -1.16 -15.39
C VAL A 280 3.48 -0.14 -14.59
N ARG A 281 3.90 0.97 -15.20
CA ARG A 281 4.79 2.01 -14.62
C ARG A 281 6.27 1.61 -14.42
N PHE A 282 6.75 0.59 -15.15
CA PHE A 282 8.20 0.33 -15.27
C PHE A 282 8.91 1.32 -16.21
N ALA A 283 8.16 2.05 -17.04
CA ALA A 283 8.59 3.12 -17.92
C ALA A 283 8.30 4.50 -17.32
#